data_AF-A0A954D6Y1-F1
#
_entry.id   AF-A0A954D6Y1-F1
#
_cell.length_a   1.000
_cell.length_b   1.000
_cell.length_c   1.000
_cell.angle_alpha   90.00
_cell.angle_beta   90.00
_cell.angle_gamma   90.00
#
_symmetry.space_group_name_H-M   'P 1'
#
loop_
_entity.id
_entity.type
_entity.pdbx_description
1 polymer ?
#
loop_
_entity_poly.entity_id
_entity_poly.type
_entity_poly.pdbx_seq_one_letter_code
_entity_poly.pdbx_strand_id
1 'polypeptide(L)'
;MREWRDNAFVGCSPTVRRSGGRLLKVLAVTLVVLTIACNTERHYRILSFFFDGVPRPGETPVQQKPVISPQFIRDEFSGASVVNWPIHKPYLEKQCRKCHAQEQSFLITGPAGPLCEQCHDEFYAKLDSSERQHGPAAAGQCLLCHDPHESQIDHLLVRDEPELCAFCHTDQTLWFRDDHPEVKDGACLPCHDPHAGDRFLVRPDLPPDPASNEQQ
;
A
#
# COMPACT_ATOMS: atom_id res chain seq x y z
N MET A 1 67.25 -4.12 2.08
CA MET A 1 67.95 -3.96 3.37
C MET A 1 66.93 -3.99 4.50
N ARG A 2 67.23 -4.76 5.55
CA ARG A 2 66.45 -5.09 6.77
C ARG A 2 65.34 -6.14 6.58
N GLU A 3 65.57 -7.44 6.77
CA GLU A 3 66.16 -8.23 7.88
C GLU A 3 65.24 -8.46 9.09
N TRP A 4 64.77 -9.71 9.16
CA TRP A 4 64.70 -10.64 10.30
C TRP A 4 63.86 -10.27 11.56
N ARG A 5 62.87 -11.12 11.88
CA ARG A 5 62.99 -12.16 12.95
C ARG A 5 61.70 -12.96 13.19
N ASP A 6 61.85 -14.25 12.94
CA ASP A 6 61.32 -15.43 13.63
C ASP A 6 60.46 -15.22 14.88
N ASN A 7 59.32 -15.90 14.91
CA ASN A 7 58.79 -16.42 16.17
C ASN A 7 58.09 -17.77 15.99
N ALA A 8 58.78 -18.78 16.52
CA ALA A 8 58.28 -19.89 17.32
C ALA A 8 57.21 -20.82 16.72
N PHE A 9 57.73 -21.91 16.15
CA PHE A 9 57.05 -23.19 15.97
C PHE A 9 56.67 -23.78 17.34
N VAL A 10 55.40 -23.63 17.75
CA VAL A 10 54.85 -24.29 18.94
C VAL A 10 54.36 -25.68 18.54
N GLY A 11 54.97 -26.72 19.12
CA GLY A 11 54.65 -28.11 18.86
C GLY A 11 53.22 -28.51 19.23
N CYS A 12 52.54 -29.18 18.31
CA CYS A 12 51.30 -29.91 18.60
C CYS A 12 51.65 -31.30 19.14
N SER A 13 51.43 -31.52 20.43
CA SER A 13 51.27 -32.87 21.00
C SER A 13 49.87 -33.40 20.66
N PRO A 14 49.71 -34.64 20.17
CA PRO A 14 48.40 -35.21 19.93
C PRO A 14 47.83 -35.70 21.27
N THR A 15 47.03 -34.86 21.93
CA THR A 15 46.15 -35.32 23.00
C THR A 15 44.98 -36.07 22.34
N VAL A 16 44.97 -37.39 22.46
CA VAL A 16 43.84 -38.25 22.10
C VAL A 16 42.66 -37.86 23.00
N ARG A 17 41.80 -36.97 22.51
CA ARG A 17 40.60 -36.54 23.19
C ARG A 17 39.52 -37.59 22.97
N ARG A 18 39.26 -38.40 24.00
CA ARG A 18 38.13 -39.37 24.09
C ARG A 18 36.84 -38.71 23.58
N SER A 19 36.35 -39.13 22.42
CA SER A 19 35.26 -38.51 21.65
C SER A 19 33.85 -38.93 22.10
N GLY A 20 33.71 -39.79 23.11
CA GLY A 20 32.43 -40.36 23.51
C GLY A 20 31.37 -39.34 23.94
N GLY A 21 31.76 -38.21 24.55
CA GLY A 21 30.82 -37.20 25.03
C GLY A 21 30.26 -36.26 23.95
N ARG A 22 30.97 -36.06 22.84
CA ARG A 22 30.50 -35.19 21.75
C ARG A 22 29.47 -35.89 20.88
N LEU A 23 29.70 -37.16 20.55
CA LEU A 23 28.74 -37.96 19.78
C LEU A 23 27.43 -38.14 20.53
N LEU A 24 27.49 -38.40 21.84
CA LEU A 24 26.30 -38.55 22.67
C LEU A 24 25.48 -37.25 22.77
N LYS A 25 26.14 -36.09 22.84
CA LYS A 25 25.46 -34.78 22.81
C LYS A 25 24.85 -34.46 21.45
N VAL A 26 25.55 -34.78 20.35
CA VAL A 26 25.01 -34.59 19.00
C VAL A 26 23.80 -35.48 18.79
N LEU A 27 23.86 -36.75 19.19
CA LEU A 27 22.74 -37.70 19.12
C LEU A 27 21.55 -37.27 19.98
N ALA A 28 21.81 -36.73 21.18
CA ALA A 28 20.74 -36.20 22.03
C ALA A 28 20.07 -34.96 21.41
N VAL A 29 20.84 -34.04 20.83
CA VAL A 29 20.30 -32.85 20.17
C VAL A 29 19.52 -33.23 18.91
N THR A 30 20.02 -34.13 18.07
CA THR A 30 19.28 -34.60 16.89
C THR A 30 18.01 -35.36 17.29
N LEU A 31 18.04 -36.18 18.35
CA LEU A 31 16.84 -36.84 18.86
C LEU A 31 15.80 -35.81 19.33
N VAL A 32 16.21 -34.77 20.07
CA VAL A 32 15.29 -33.69 20.50
C VAL A 32 14.71 -32.94 19.31
N VAL A 33 15.53 -32.56 18.33
CA VAL A 33 15.06 -31.90 17.09
C VAL A 33 14.08 -32.79 16.33
N LEU A 34 14.34 -34.10 16.22
CA LEU A 34 13.43 -35.06 15.58
C LEU A 34 12.10 -35.19 16.32
N THR A 35 12.10 -35.17 17.67
CA THR A 35 10.85 -35.20 18.45
C THR A 35 10.05 -33.91 18.35
N ILE A 36 10.70 -32.76 18.18
CA ILE A 36 10.02 -31.47 17.96
C ILE A 36 9.44 -31.41 16.54
N ALA A 37 10.18 -31.89 15.54
CA ALA A 37 9.73 -31.96 14.16
C ALA A 37 8.54 -32.92 13.94
N CYS A 38 8.40 -33.97 14.76
CA CYS A 38 7.27 -34.91 14.68
C CYS A 38 5.98 -34.40 15.35
N ASN A 39 5.96 -33.22 15.97
CA ASN A 39 4.74 -32.67 16.58
C ASN A 39 4.21 -31.50 15.72
N THR A 40 3.11 -31.76 15.01
CA THR A 40 2.44 -30.81 14.10
C THR A 40 2.07 -29.49 14.77
N GLU A 41 1.60 -29.52 16.02
CA GLU A 41 1.22 -28.32 16.77
C GLU A 41 2.42 -27.45 17.14
N ARG A 42 3.54 -28.07 17.54
CA ARG A 42 4.76 -27.31 17.88
C ARG A 42 5.44 -26.75 16.64
N HIS A 43 5.41 -27.48 15.52
CA HIS A 43 5.97 -27.02 14.27
C HIS A 43 5.21 -25.81 13.72
N TYR A 44 3.87 -25.85 13.73
CA TYR A 44 3.04 -24.71 13.35
C TYR A 44 3.36 -23.44 14.13
N ARG A 45 3.44 -23.53 15.47
CA ARG A 45 3.72 -22.36 16.34
C ARG A 45 5.08 -21.71 16.09
N ILE A 46 6.08 -22.51 15.71
CA ILE A 46 7.41 -21.98 15.35
C ILE A 46 7.33 -21.31 13.98
N LEU A 47 6.70 -21.95 12.99
CA LEU A 47 6.57 -21.38 11.65
C LEU A 47 5.78 -20.06 11.67
N SER A 48 4.67 -20.00 12.42
CA SER A 48 3.84 -18.79 12.53
C SER A 48 4.52 -17.62 13.27
N PHE A 49 5.62 -17.87 13.98
CA PHE A 49 6.42 -16.80 14.59
C PHE A 49 7.35 -16.13 13.58
N PHE A 50 7.87 -16.89 12.61
CA PHE A 50 8.85 -16.40 11.63
C PHE A 50 8.23 -16.05 10.27
N PHE A 51 7.08 -16.65 9.94
CA PHE A 51 6.41 -16.49 8.67
C PHE A 51 4.96 -16.10 8.91
N ASP A 52 4.56 -14.95 8.36
CA ASP A 52 3.16 -14.54 8.32
C ASP A 52 2.42 -15.35 7.24
N GLY A 53 1.17 -15.74 7.51
CA GLY A 53 0.35 -16.54 6.58
C GLY A 53 0.51 -18.07 6.63
N VAL A 54 1.11 -18.65 7.67
CA VAL A 54 1.16 -20.12 7.83
C VAL A 54 -0.26 -20.66 8.12
N PRO A 55 -0.79 -21.60 7.32
CA PRO A 55 -2.14 -22.15 7.50
C PRO A 55 -2.23 -23.00 8.77
N ARG A 56 -3.36 -22.90 9.50
CA ARG A 56 -3.52 -23.66 10.75
C ARG A 56 -3.67 -25.16 10.48
N PRO A 57 -3.19 -26.03 11.38
CA PRO A 57 -3.37 -27.46 11.25
C PRO A 57 -4.87 -27.82 11.22
N GLY A 58 -5.33 -28.43 10.13
CA GLY A 58 -6.73 -28.81 9.95
C GLY A 58 -7.59 -27.82 9.16
N GLU A 59 -7.08 -26.65 8.80
CA GLU A 59 -7.72 -25.78 7.81
C GLU A 59 -7.41 -26.31 6.41
N THR A 60 -8.43 -26.68 5.65
CA THR A 60 -8.28 -26.95 4.22
C THR A 60 -7.82 -25.66 3.53
N PRO A 61 -6.77 -25.71 2.68
CA PRO A 61 -6.39 -24.57 1.87
C PRO A 61 -7.64 -24.03 1.18
N VAL A 62 -7.92 -22.73 1.35
CA VAL A 62 -8.97 -22.06 0.59
C VAL A 62 -8.68 -22.36 -0.87
N GLN A 63 -9.54 -23.15 -1.50
CA GLN A 63 -9.51 -23.35 -2.94
C GLN A 63 -9.63 -21.96 -3.54
N GLN A 64 -8.51 -21.41 -3.97
CA GLN A 64 -8.53 -20.24 -4.84
C GLN A 64 -9.43 -20.65 -5.99
N LYS A 65 -10.61 -20.03 -6.03
CA LYS A 65 -11.59 -20.21 -7.09
C LYS A 65 -10.80 -20.11 -8.39
N PRO A 66 -10.88 -21.12 -9.29
CA PRO A 66 -9.96 -21.25 -10.38
C PRO A 66 -9.88 -19.91 -11.11
N VAL A 67 -8.66 -19.36 -11.18
CA VAL A 67 -8.35 -18.21 -12.01
C VAL A 67 -8.76 -18.62 -13.42
N ILE A 68 -9.88 -18.05 -13.83
CA ILE A 68 -10.52 -17.99 -15.13
C ILE A 68 -9.71 -18.71 -16.20
N SER A 69 -10.20 -19.88 -16.65
CA SER A 69 -9.57 -20.58 -17.77
C SER A 69 -9.56 -19.68 -19.02
N PRO A 70 -8.54 -19.78 -19.90
CA PRO A 70 -8.47 -18.96 -21.11
C PRO A 70 -9.70 -19.09 -22.02
N GLN A 71 -10.45 -20.20 -21.94
CA GLN A 71 -11.71 -20.39 -22.65
C GLN A 71 -12.84 -19.52 -22.09
N PHE A 72 -12.89 -19.28 -20.78
CA PHE A 72 -13.91 -18.44 -20.16
C PHE A 72 -13.79 -16.96 -20.59
N ILE A 73 -12.58 -16.49 -20.87
CA ILE A 73 -12.33 -15.14 -21.39
C ILE A 73 -12.86 -14.96 -22.83
N ARG A 74 -13.00 -16.03 -23.64
CA ARG A 74 -13.54 -15.88 -25.01
C ARG A 74 -15.05 -15.77 -25.06
N ASP A 75 -15.75 -16.48 -24.18
CA ASP A 75 -17.20 -16.59 -24.29
C ASP A 75 -17.92 -15.42 -23.61
N GLU A 76 -17.37 -14.82 -22.55
CA GLU A 76 -17.97 -13.67 -21.85
C GLU A 76 -17.78 -12.33 -22.61
N PHE A 77 -16.67 -12.17 -23.35
CA PHE A 77 -16.40 -10.97 -24.15
C PHE A 77 -17.18 -10.90 -25.47
N SER A 78 -17.98 -11.92 -25.79
CA SER A 78 -18.87 -11.91 -26.95
C SER A 78 -20.15 -11.07 -26.72
N GLY A 79 -20.42 -10.66 -25.47
CA GLY A 79 -21.56 -9.82 -25.10
C GLY A 79 -21.30 -8.77 -24.00
N ALA A 80 -20.10 -8.71 -23.43
CA ALA A 80 -19.76 -7.67 -22.46
C ALA A 80 -19.61 -6.31 -23.14
N SER A 81 -20.47 -5.35 -22.77
CA SER A 81 -20.29 -3.94 -23.04
C SER A 81 -18.84 -3.54 -22.75
N VAL A 82 -18.19 -2.85 -23.69
CA VAL A 82 -16.85 -2.29 -23.50
C VAL A 82 -16.89 -1.42 -22.23
N VAL A 83 -16.35 -1.93 -21.12
CA VAL A 83 -16.27 -1.17 -19.88
C VAL A 83 -15.17 -0.15 -20.09
N ASN A 84 -15.54 1.11 -20.35
CA ASN A 84 -14.59 2.18 -20.59
C ASN A 84 -14.16 2.76 -19.25
N TRP A 85 -13.07 2.24 -18.69
CA TRP A 85 -12.50 2.75 -17.45
C TRP A 85 -11.77 4.08 -17.68
N PRO A 86 -11.79 5.00 -16.71
CA PRO A 86 -10.87 6.12 -16.66
C PRO A 86 -9.42 5.65 -16.72
N ILE A 87 -8.69 6.06 -17.76
CA ILE A 87 -7.27 5.78 -17.94
C ILE A 87 -6.51 7.11 -17.96
N HIS A 88 -5.47 7.22 -17.15
CA HIS A 88 -4.64 8.40 -17.10
C HIS A 88 -3.86 8.56 -18.42
N LYS A 89 -3.88 9.76 -19.00
CA LYS A 89 -3.31 10.03 -20.33
C LYS A 89 -1.85 9.58 -20.50
N PRO A 90 -0.91 9.86 -19.56
CA PRO A 90 0.46 9.37 -19.67
C PRO A 90 0.57 7.84 -19.72
N TYR A 91 -0.31 7.12 -19.02
CA TYR A 91 -0.36 5.65 -19.05
C TYR A 91 -0.90 5.13 -20.38
N LEU A 92 -2.02 5.70 -20.86
CA LEU A 92 -2.58 5.39 -22.19
C LEU A 92 -1.56 5.62 -23.32
N GLU A 93 -0.79 6.69 -23.22
CA GLU A 93 0.25 7.06 -24.19
C GLU A 93 1.59 6.31 -23.97
N LYS A 94 1.67 5.40 -23.00
CA LYS A 94 2.87 4.61 -22.66
C LYS A 94 4.10 5.46 -22.34
N GLN A 95 3.89 6.61 -21.71
CA GLN A 95 4.94 7.54 -21.31
C GLN A 95 5.54 7.16 -19.94
N CYS A 96 5.82 5.87 -19.72
CA CYS A 96 6.17 5.32 -18.41
C CYS A 96 7.38 6.04 -17.78
N ARG A 97 8.34 6.46 -18.62
CA ARG A 97 9.58 7.13 -18.19
C ARG A 97 9.39 8.53 -17.61
N LYS A 98 8.20 9.14 -17.74
CA LYS A 98 7.90 10.42 -17.09
C LYS A 98 7.84 10.28 -15.57
N CYS A 99 7.42 9.12 -15.08
CA CYS A 99 7.28 8.85 -13.65
C CYS A 99 8.20 7.73 -13.17
N HIS A 100 8.60 6.78 -14.03
CA HIS A 100 9.41 5.61 -13.64
C HIS A 100 10.84 5.64 -14.16
N ALA A 101 11.77 5.09 -13.38
CA ALA A 101 13.17 4.94 -13.77
C ALA A 101 13.33 3.85 -14.85
N GLN A 102 14.11 4.14 -15.90
CA GLN A 102 14.26 3.26 -17.06
C GLN A 102 14.92 1.90 -16.72
N GLU A 103 15.89 1.90 -15.82
CA GLU A 103 16.65 0.71 -15.41
C GLU A 103 15.89 -0.15 -14.37
N GLN A 104 14.83 0.40 -13.77
CA GLN A 104 14.11 -0.21 -12.64
C GLN A 104 12.61 0.06 -12.80
N SER A 105 11.99 -0.56 -13.82
CA SER A 105 10.64 -0.28 -14.33
C SER A 105 9.46 -0.38 -13.34
N PHE A 106 9.72 -0.43 -12.04
CA PHE A 106 8.74 -0.48 -10.95
C PHE A 106 8.88 0.67 -9.94
N LEU A 107 9.98 1.45 -9.95
CA LEU A 107 10.17 2.56 -9.01
C LEU A 107 9.83 3.90 -9.67
N ILE A 108 9.14 4.75 -8.93
CA ILE A 108 8.92 6.15 -9.31
C ILE A 108 10.21 6.96 -9.09
N THR A 109 10.45 7.96 -9.95
CA THR A 109 11.69 8.75 -10.00
C THR A 109 11.78 9.83 -8.91
N GLY A 110 10.74 10.00 -8.09
CA GLY A 110 10.68 10.99 -7.03
C GLY A 110 9.35 10.94 -6.26
N PRO A 111 9.14 11.87 -5.32
CA PRO A 111 7.86 12.00 -4.61
C PRO A 111 6.72 12.31 -5.59
N ALA A 112 5.51 11.83 -5.31
CA ALA A 112 4.38 11.96 -6.22
C ALA A 112 4.03 13.42 -6.55
N GLY A 113 3.95 14.31 -5.55
CA GLY A 113 3.60 15.72 -5.77
C GLY A 113 4.42 16.41 -6.86
N PRO A 114 5.76 16.51 -6.71
CA PRO A 114 6.65 17.08 -7.72
C PRO A 114 6.63 16.36 -9.09
N LEU A 115 6.26 15.08 -9.15
CA LEU A 115 6.08 14.38 -10.43
C LEU A 115 4.78 14.79 -11.11
N CYS A 116 3.69 14.93 -10.35
CA CYS A 116 2.40 15.37 -10.84
C CYS A 116 2.42 16.84 -11.28
N GLU A 117 3.08 17.70 -10.51
CA GLU A 117 3.21 19.15 -10.79
C GLU A 117 3.84 19.45 -12.16
N GLN A 118 4.74 18.58 -12.65
CA GLN A 118 5.36 18.73 -13.97
C GLN A 118 4.37 18.79 -15.14
N CYS A 119 3.12 18.33 -14.94
CA CYS A 119 2.07 18.37 -15.95
C CYS A 119 0.75 18.99 -15.45
N HIS A 120 0.56 19.11 -14.14
CA HIS A 120 -0.64 19.67 -13.51
C HIS A 120 -0.34 21.04 -12.88
N ASP A 121 0.49 21.85 -13.51
CA ASP A 121 0.95 23.16 -13.02
C ASP A 121 -0.20 24.13 -12.73
N GLU A 122 -1.21 24.21 -13.60
CA GLU A 122 -2.40 25.04 -13.37
C GLU A 122 -3.18 24.60 -12.12
N PHE A 123 -3.27 23.29 -11.88
CA PHE A 123 -3.91 22.76 -10.68
C PHE A 123 -3.11 23.14 -9.43
N TYR A 124 -1.78 22.98 -9.46
CA TYR A 124 -0.92 23.36 -8.33
C TYR A 124 -0.97 24.87 -8.07
N ALA A 125 -0.99 25.71 -9.11
CA ALA A 125 -1.17 27.14 -8.97
C ALA A 125 -2.51 27.51 -8.27
N LYS A 126 -3.59 26.78 -8.59
CA LYS A 126 -4.88 26.94 -7.90
C LYS A 126 -4.81 26.45 -6.45
N LEU A 127 -4.21 25.29 -6.21
CA LEU A 127 -4.04 24.72 -4.88
C LEU A 127 -3.27 25.69 -3.97
N ASP A 128 -2.15 26.21 -4.46
CA ASP A 128 -1.26 27.13 -3.73
C ASP A 128 -1.90 28.49 -3.44
N SER A 129 -2.82 28.94 -4.29
CA SER A 129 -3.57 30.18 -4.09
C SER A 129 -4.85 30.02 -3.28
N SER A 130 -5.23 28.80 -2.92
CA SER A 130 -6.43 28.54 -2.14
C SER A 130 -6.25 28.90 -0.67
N GLU A 131 -7.28 29.49 -0.04
CA GLU A 131 -7.22 29.93 1.36
C GLU A 131 -7.00 28.75 2.32
N ARG A 132 -7.63 27.60 2.06
CA ARG A 132 -7.49 26.38 2.86
C ARG A 132 -7.26 25.18 1.96
N GLN A 133 -6.13 24.53 2.14
CA GLN A 133 -5.76 23.31 1.44
C GLN A 133 -6.07 22.08 2.28
N HIS A 134 -6.54 21.01 1.65
CA HIS A 134 -6.65 19.70 2.30
C HIS A 134 -5.24 19.15 2.55
N GLY A 135 -4.97 18.64 3.76
CA GLY A 135 -3.62 18.24 4.20
C GLY A 135 -2.88 17.31 3.23
N PRO A 136 -3.44 16.14 2.88
CA PRO A 136 -2.90 15.27 1.82
C PRO A 136 -2.58 15.94 0.48
N ALA A 137 -3.44 16.84 -0.01
CA ALA A 137 -3.20 17.56 -1.26
C ALA A 137 -2.04 18.55 -1.12
N ALA A 138 -2.05 19.35 -0.05
CA ALA A 138 -0.96 20.28 0.31
C ALA A 138 0.39 19.58 0.47
N ALA A 139 0.37 18.34 0.98
CA ALA A 139 1.56 17.51 1.18
C ALA A 139 2.00 16.75 -0.09
N GLY A 140 1.31 16.91 -1.22
CA GLY A 140 1.62 16.19 -2.46
C GLY A 140 1.42 14.67 -2.37
N GLN A 141 0.53 14.20 -1.49
CA GLN A 141 0.23 12.79 -1.26
C GLN A 141 -0.88 12.29 -2.20
N CYS A 142 -0.76 12.57 -3.49
CA CYS A 142 -1.78 12.30 -4.51
C CYS A 142 -2.22 10.82 -4.54
N LEU A 143 -1.27 9.92 -4.31
CA LEU A 143 -1.47 8.46 -4.41
C LEU A 143 -2.26 7.85 -3.24
N LEU A 144 -2.61 8.64 -2.22
CA LEU A 144 -3.55 8.18 -1.18
C LEU A 144 -4.97 8.06 -1.72
N CYS A 145 -5.30 8.88 -2.71
CA CYS A 145 -6.64 8.98 -3.29
C CYS A 145 -6.69 8.54 -4.76
N HIS A 146 -5.62 8.73 -5.52
CA HIS A 146 -5.60 8.47 -6.97
C HIS A 146 -4.70 7.30 -7.38
N ASP A 147 -5.18 6.50 -8.34
CA ASP A 147 -4.36 5.56 -9.13
C ASP A 147 -3.84 6.29 -10.39
N PRO A 148 -2.51 6.47 -10.55
CA PRO A 148 -1.95 7.25 -11.64
C PRO A 148 -1.96 6.52 -13.00
N HIS A 149 -2.42 5.27 -13.07
CA HIS A 149 -2.53 4.49 -14.29
C HIS A 149 -3.97 4.43 -14.79
N GLU A 150 -4.83 3.74 -14.06
CA GLU A 150 -6.23 3.52 -14.40
C GLU A 150 -7.04 3.16 -13.16
N SER A 151 -8.31 3.52 -13.16
CA SER A 151 -9.24 3.07 -12.12
C SER A 151 -10.60 2.76 -12.74
N GLN A 152 -11.38 1.91 -12.07
CA GLN A 152 -12.79 1.70 -12.41
C GLN A 152 -13.68 2.83 -11.89
N ILE A 153 -13.12 3.73 -11.07
CA ILE A 153 -13.81 4.84 -10.43
C ILE A 153 -13.39 6.14 -11.12
N ASP A 154 -14.35 7.04 -11.31
CA ASP A 154 -14.12 8.35 -11.91
C ASP A 154 -13.01 9.12 -11.20
N HIS A 155 -12.35 10.01 -11.93
CA HIS A 155 -11.20 10.79 -11.47
C HIS A 155 -10.03 9.93 -10.97
N LEU A 156 -9.96 8.66 -11.39
CA LEU A 156 -8.90 7.72 -11.02
C LEU A 156 -8.86 7.41 -9.52
N LEU A 157 -10.00 7.45 -8.82
CA LEU A 157 -9.99 7.23 -7.38
C LEU A 157 -9.67 5.76 -7.03
N VAL A 158 -8.99 5.55 -5.90
CA VAL A 158 -8.66 4.20 -5.40
C VAL A 158 -9.81 3.53 -4.63
N ARG A 159 -10.82 4.32 -4.24
CA ARG A 159 -12.04 3.89 -3.52
C ARG A 159 -13.19 4.81 -3.90
N ASP A 160 -14.42 4.31 -3.74
CA ASP A 160 -15.62 5.13 -3.90
C ASP A 160 -15.61 6.29 -2.91
N GLU A 161 -16.19 7.41 -3.32
CA GLU A 161 -16.09 8.69 -2.63
C GLU A 161 -16.39 8.63 -1.12
N PRO A 162 -17.54 8.09 -0.65
CA PRO A 162 -17.84 8.08 0.78
C PRO A 162 -16.82 7.25 1.57
N GLU A 163 -16.40 6.11 1.01
CA GLU A 163 -15.42 5.22 1.63
C GLU A 163 -14.02 5.86 1.66
N LEU A 164 -13.65 6.59 0.61
CA LEU A 164 -12.37 7.27 0.52
C LEU A 164 -12.21 8.32 1.62
N CYS A 165 -13.25 9.13 1.86
CA CYS A 165 -13.25 10.12 2.93
C CYS A 165 -13.24 9.45 4.30
N ALA A 166 -14.07 8.43 4.48
CA ALA A 166 -14.20 7.68 5.73
C ALA A 166 -12.95 6.87 6.10
N PHE A 167 -12.02 6.65 5.15
CA PHE A 167 -10.76 5.98 5.41
C PHE A 167 -9.91 6.70 6.47
N CYS A 168 -9.97 8.03 6.51
CA CYS A 168 -9.26 8.86 7.48
C CYS A 168 -10.21 9.63 8.42
N HIS A 169 -11.34 10.09 7.90
CA HIS A 169 -12.26 10.93 8.66
C HIS A 169 -13.35 10.08 9.31
N THR A 170 -13.48 10.18 10.62
CA THR A 170 -14.57 9.54 11.38
C THR A 170 -15.90 10.26 11.13
N ASP A 171 -17.01 9.58 11.45
CA ASP A 171 -18.34 10.19 11.43
C ASP A 171 -18.40 11.49 12.24
N GLN A 172 -17.71 11.55 13.38
CA GLN A 172 -17.66 12.77 14.19
C GLN A 172 -16.98 13.94 13.48
N THR A 173 -16.05 13.68 12.56
CA THR A 173 -15.35 14.70 11.79
C THR A 173 -16.06 15.06 10.49
N LEU A 174 -16.83 14.14 9.89
CA LEU A 174 -17.59 14.38 8.67
C LEU A 174 -18.97 14.99 8.97
N TRP A 175 -19.63 14.51 10.02
CA TRP A 175 -21.01 14.87 10.39
C TRP A 175 -21.05 15.76 11.64
N PHE A 176 -20.03 16.59 11.86
CA PHE A 176 -19.88 17.41 13.06
C PHE A 176 -21.00 18.45 13.26
N ARG A 177 -21.88 18.65 12.28
CA ARG A 177 -22.96 19.64 12.31
C ARG A 177 -24.26 19.06 11.76
N ASP A 178 -25.37 19.56 12.29
CA ASP A 178 -26.74 19.26 11.86
C ASP A 178 -27.07 19.77 10.44
N ASP A 179 -26.07 20.26 9.70
CA ASP A 179 -26.18 20.94 8.40
C ASP A 179 -26.21 19.94 7.20
N HIS A 180 -26.08 18.63 7.45
CA HIS A 180 -26.13 17.57 6.42
C HIS A 180 -27.40 16.69 6.43
N PRO A 181 -28.61 17.17 6.83
CA PRO A 181 -29.77 16.29 6.99
C PRO A 181 -30.26 15.71 5.65
N GLU A 182 -29.81 16.28 4.53
CA GLU A 182 -30.28 15.98 3.16
C GLU A 182 -29.25 15.25 2.29
N VAL A 183 -28.01 15.05 2.76
CA VAL A 183 -26.98 14.34 1.98
C VAL A 183 -27.26 12.85 2.04
N LYS A 184 -28.06 12.36 1.08
CA LYS A 184 -28.27 10.93 0.88
C LYS A 184 -26.95 10.27 0.47
N ASP A 185 -26.67 9.12 1.06
CA ASP A 185 -25.65 8.16 0.63
C ASP A 185 -24.18 8.64 0.68
N GLY A 186 -23.89 9.75 1.37
CA GLY A 186 -22.52 10.21 1.59
C GLY A 186 -21.88 10.94 0.40
N ALA A 187 -22.70 11.53 -0.48
CA ALA A 187 -22.20 12.38 -1.57
C ALA A 187 -21.66 13.73 -1.05
N CYS A 188 -20.36 13.76 -0.76
CA CYS A 188 -19.54 14.89 -0.34
C CYS A 188 -19.13 15.82 -1.51
N LEU A 189 -18.67 15.28 -2.64
CA LEU A 189 -18.04 16.03 -3.75
C LEU A 189 -18.95 17.03 -4.49
N PRO A 190 -20.29 16.92 -4.48
CA PRO A 190 -21.14 17.98 -5.01
C PRO A 190 -20.90 19.33 -4.31
N CYS A 191 -20.55 19.29 -3.02
CA CYS A 191 -20.37 20.49 -2.21
C CYS A 191 -18.93 20.74 -1.75
N HIS A 192 -18.13 19.68 -1.58
CA HIS A 192 -16.76 19.76 -1.10
C HIS A 192 -15.74 19.58 -2.23
N ASP A 193 -14.65 20.35 -2.19
CA ASP A 193 -13.47 20.10 -3.02
C ASP A 193 -12.42 19.39 -2.15
N PRO A 194 -12.04 18.13 -2.48
CA PRO A 194 -11.16 17.32 -1.65
C PRO A 194 -9.71 17.81 -1.67
N HIS A 195 -9.38 18.81 -2.50
CA HIS A 195 -8.03 19.37 -2.59
C HIS A 195 -7.93 20.70 -1.84
N ALA A 196 -8.90 21.60 -2.01
CA ALA A 196 -8.92 22.90 -1.34
C ALA A 196 -10.27 23.61 -1.47
N GLY A 197 -10.64 24.39 -0.44
CA GLY A 197 -11.88 25.15 -0.45
C GLY A 197 -11.92 26.20 0.65
N ASP A 198 -13.12 26.63 1.01
CA ASP A 198 -13.35 27.47 2.18
C ASP A 198 -13.35 26.60 3.47
N ARG A 199 -13.98 27.07 4.54
CA ARG A 199 -14.12 26.35 5.81
C ARG A 199 -14.74 24.98 5.54
N PHE A 200 -14.10 23.93 6.08
CA PHE A 200 -14.46 22.53 5.82
C PHE A 200 -14.39 22.11 4.34
N LEU A 201 -13.58 22.81 3.54
CA LEU A 201 -13.34 22.49 2.13
C LEU A 201 -14.59 22.58 1.26
N VAL A 202 -15.54 23.40 1.68
CA VAL A 202 -16.71 23.73 0.86
C VAL A 202 -16.22 24.49 -0.37
N ARG A 203 -16.77 24.13 -1.53
CA ARG A 203 -16.41 24.74 -2.79
C ARG A 203 -16.82 26.23 -2.81
N PRO A 204 -15.95 27.13 -3.30
CA PRO A 204 -16.23 28.57 -3.30
C PRO A 204 -17.28 29.00 -4.33
N ASP A 205 -17.60 28.14 -5.32
CA ASP A 205 -18.62 28.42 -6.34
C ASP A 205 -20.06 28.12 -5.88
N LEU A 206 -20.24 27.61 -4.66
CA LEU A 206 -21.56 27.39 -4.10
C LEU A 206 -22.15 28.69 -3.53
N PRO A 207 -23.48 28.87 -3.62
CA PRO A 207 -24.13 29.98 -2.95
C PRO A 207 -23.86 29.90 -1.44
N PRO A 208 -23.69 31.05 -0.76
CA PRO A 208 -23.49 31.07 0.68
C PRO A 208 -24.67 30.41 1.38
N ASP A 209 -24.37 29.64 2.42
CA ASP A 209 -25.40 29.02 3.24
C ASP A 209 -26.31 30.11 3.84
N PRO A 210 -27.62 30.10 3.55
CA PRO A 210 -28.56 31.07 4.12
C PRO A 210 -28.55 31.08 5.66
N ALA A 211 -28.14 29.98 6.32
CA ALA A 211 -28.04 29.88 7.77
C ALA A 211 -26.72 30.47 8.36
N SER A 212 -25.71 30.73 7.52
CA SER A 212 -24.41 31.27 7.97
C SER A 212 -24.46 32.75 8.39
N ASN A 213 -25.54 33.47 8.05
CA ASN A 213 -25.74 34.88 8.41
C ASN A 213 -26.22 35.10 9.86
N GLU A 214 -26.45 34.04 10.64
CA GLU A 214 -26.91 34.16 12.04
C GLU A 214 -25.79 33.96 13.08
N GLN A 215 -24.54 33.74 12.66
CA GLN A 215 -23.42 33.41 13.56
C GLN A 215 -22.17 34.29 13.37
N GLN A 216 -22.34 35.60 13.19
CA GLN A 216 -21.26 36.61 13.33
C GLN A 216 -21.59 37.64 14.40
#